data_AF-A0A6S7IC04-F1
#
_entry.id   AF-A0A6S7IC04-F1
#
_cell.length_a   1.000
_cell.length_b   1.000
_cell.length_c   1.000
_cell.angle_alpha   90.00
_cell.angle_beta   90.00
_cell.angle_gamma   90.00
#
_symmetry.space_group_name_H-M   'P 1'
#
loop_
_entity.id
_entity.type
_entity.pdbx_description
1 polymer ?
#
loop_
_entity_poly.entity_id
_entity_poly.type
_entity_poly.pdbx_seq_one_letter_code
_entity_poly.pdbx_strand_id
1 'polypeptide(L)'
;MGVTSTVYCGCIFLLVMILRAKTDAKLTEDILNHNTELLKTLKSYEVIKPYRLEGRVKRHASTKMSSGHLQDTTIVFPGKKRHFHLDISLNTGLFSPQFEEHYVSNDAPELARQIPHEHCFYHGTVKEEENSDVSLSTCDGIEGVIRTDDGTFYIHPLKSQDGQVCF
;
A
#
# COMPACT_ATOMS: atom_id res chain seq x y z
N MET A 1 11.46 -46.02 -18.07
CA MET A 1 10.43 -45.61 -17.09
C MET A 1 10.88 -44.28 -16.50
N GLY A 2 10.23 -43.15 -16.85
CA GLY A 2 10.70 -41.81 -16.41
C GLY A 2 9.98 -40.63 -17.05
N VAL A 3 9.23 -40.86 -18.13
CA VAL A 3 8.49 -39.83 -18.87
C VAL A 3 7.11 -39.50 -18.29
N THR A 4 6.55 -40.36 -17.44
CA THR A 4 5.21 -40.13 -16.85
C THR A 4 5.27 -39.13 -15.70
N SER A 5 6.26 -39.24 -14.81
CA SER A 5 6.39 -38.39 -13.61
C SER A 5 6.61 -36.90 -13.93
N THR A 6 7.40 -36.59 -14.96
CA THR A 6 7.68 -35.20 -15.37
C THR A 6 6.47 -34.50 -16.01
N VAL A 7 5.65 -35.24 -16.78
CA VAL A 7 4.43 -34.71 -17.41
C VAL A 7 3.35 -34.40 -16.37
N TYR A 8 3.15 -35.29 -15.39
CA TYR A 8 2.21 -35.03 -14.29
C TYR A 8 2.60 -33.80 -13.47
N CYS A 9 3.89 -33.65 -13.18
CA CYS A 9 4.41 -32.47 -12.48
C CYS A 9 4.12 -31.17 -13.26
N GLY A 10 4.39 -31.16 -14.58
CA GLY A 10 4.09 -30.02 -15.45
C GLY A 10 2.60 -29.67 -15.53
N CYS A 11 1.72 -30.66 -15.63
CA CYS A 11 0.27 -30.43 -15.63
C CYS A 11 -0.24 -29.86 -14.30
N ILE A 12 0.26 -30.35 -13.17
CA ILE A 12 -0.10 -29.81 -11.84
C ILE A 12 0.39 -28.37 -11.71
N PHE A 13 1.64 -28.08 -12.09
CA PHE A 13 2.17 -26.71 -12.07
C PHE A 13 1.32 -25.76 -12.92
N LEU A 14 0.98 -26.16 -14.14
CA LEU A 14 0.15 -25.36 -15.04
C LEU A 14 -1.26 -25.14 -14.45
N LEU A 15 -1.88 -26.19 -13.91
CA LEU A 15 -3.20 -26.10 -13.29
C LEU A 15 -3.19 -25.18 -12.07
N VAL A 16 -2.16 -25.25 -11.20
CA VAL A 16 -1.99 -24.33 -10.07
C VAL A 16 -1.82 -22.89 -10.55
N MET A 17 -1.04 -22.65 -11.61
CA MET A 17 -0.88 -21.31 -12.18
C MET A 17 -2.19 -20.75 -12.75
N ILE A 18 -2.97 -21.58 -13.45
CA ILE A 18 -4.29 -21.20 -13.97
C ILE A 18 -5.26 -20.88 -12.83
N LEU A 19 -5.29 -21.71 -11.78
CA LEU A 19 -6.14 -21.47 -10.62
C LEU A 19 -5.76 -20.15 -9.93
N ARG A 20 -4.46 -19.89 -9.72
CA ARG A 20 -3.98 -18.62 -9.15
C ARG A 20 -4.37 -17.41 -9.98
N ALA A 21 -4.17 -17.48 -11.29
CA ALA A 21 -4.55 -16.38 -12.18
C ALA A 21 -6.06 -16.11 -12.14
N LYS A 22 -6.89 -17.17 -12.09
CA LYS A 22 -8.34 -17.05 -11.98
C LYS A 22 -8.77 -16.47 -10.64
N THR A 23 -8.15 -16.87 -9.53
CA THR A 23 -8.44 -16.31 -8.21
C THR A 23 -8.05 -14.84 -8.13
N ASP A 24 -6.89 -14.46 -8.66
CA ASP A 24 -6.44 -13.06 -8.69
C ASP A 24 -7.37 -12.18 -9.54
N ALA A 25 -7.79 -12.67 -10.70
CA ALA A 25 -8.74 -11.97 -11.56
C ALA A 25 -10.09 -11.76 -10.85
N LYS A 26 -10.59 -12.79 -10.16
CA LYS A 26 -11.86 -12.69 -9.43
C LYS A 26 -11.78 -11.71 -8.26
N LEU A 27 -10.71 -11.77 -7.47
CA LEU A 27 -10.46 -10.82 -6.38
C LEU A 27 -10.40 -9.38 -6.89
N THR A 28 -9.72 -9.15 -8.02
CA THR A 28 -9.62 -7.84 -8.64
C THR A 28 -10.99 -7.29 -9.05
N GLU A 29 -11.84 -8.13 -9.65
CA GLU A 29 -13.22 -7.77 -10.01
C GLU A 29 -14.04 -7.40 -8.76
N ASP A 30 -13.93 -8.20 -7.70
CA ASP A 30 -14.70 -8.00 -6.47
C ASP A 30 -14.29 -6.72 -5.73
N ILE A 31 -12.99 -6.40 -5.67
CA ILE A 31 -12.49 -5.12 -5.15
C ILE A 31 -13.04 -3.96 -6.00
N LEU A 32 -12.97 -4.07 -7.33
CA LEU A 32 -13.44 -3.00 -8.21
C LEU A 32 -14.94 -2.71 -8.00
N ASN A 33 -15.74 -3.77 -7.90
CA ASN A 33 -17.18 -3.66 -7.67
C ASN A 33 -17.48 -2.99 -6.32
N HIS A 34 -16.76 -3.36 -5.26
CA HIS A 34 -16.96 -2.77 -3.94
C HIS A 34 -16.62 -1.27 -3.89
N ASN A 35 -15.62 -0.83 -4.66
CA ASN A 35 -15.16 0.57 -4.68
C ASN A 35 -15.78 1.38 -5.83
N THR A 36 -16.84 0.89 -6.47
CA THR A 36 -17.42 1.51 -7.68
C THR A 36 -17.83 2.96 -7.48
N GLU A 37 -18.41 3.32 -6.33
CA GLU A 37 -18.83 4.70 -6.07
C GLU A 37 -17.66 5.67 -6.01
N LEU A 38 -16.56 5.31 -5.34
CA LEU A 38 -15.32 6.07 -5.37
C LEU A 38 -14.81 6.22 -6.81
N LEU A 39 -14.69 5.11 -7.53
CA LEU A 39 -14.07 5.09 -8.86
C LEU A 39 -14.86 5.89 -9.90
N LYS A 40 -16.19 5.95 -9.78
CA LYS A 40 -17.04 6.82 -10.61
C LYS A 40 -16.73 8.32 -10.44
N THR A 41 -16.25 8.74 -9.27
CA THR A 41 -15.91 10.17 -9.03
C THR A 41 -14.57 10.57 -9.66
N LEU A 42 -13.72 9.60 -9.98
CA LEU A 42 -12.37 9.84 -10.46
C LEU A 42 -12.34 9.95 -11.98
N LYS A 43 -11.83 11.07 -12.50
CA LYS A 43 -11.69 11.29 -13.95
C LYS A 43 -10.61 10.41 -14.58
N SER A 44 -9.54 10.13 -13.84
CA SER A 44 -8.40 9.33 -14.29
C SER A 44 -7.78 8.64 -13.10
N TYR A 45 -7.74 7.31 -13.13
CA TYR A 45 -7.12 6.50 -12.10
C TYR A 45 -6.46 5.27 -12.72
N GLU A 46 -5.57 4.66 -11.96
CA GLU A 46 -5.02 3.35 -12.26
C GLU A 46 -5.06 2.50 -10.99
N VAL A 47 -5.57 1.27 -11.12
CA VAL A 47 -5.54 0.29 -10.02
C VAL A 47 -4.25 -0.52 -10.14
N ILE A 48 -3.43 -0.48 -9.10
CA ILE A 48 -2.14 -1.16 -9.04
C ILE A 48 -2.04 -2.02 -7.78
N LYS A 49 -1.10 -2.96 -7.78
CA LYS A 49 -0.70 -3.70 -6.59
C LYS A 49 0.74 -3.32 -6.23
N PRO A 50 0.96 -2.45 -5.24
CA PRO A 50 2.31 -2.07 -4.86
C PRO A 50 3.04 -3.24 -4.21
N TYR A 51 4.36 -3.13 -4.13
CA TYR A 51 5.18 -4.12 -3.41
C TYR A 51 6.42 -3.46 -2.83
N ARG A 52 6.88 -4.00 -1.71
CA ARG A 52 8.12 -3.57 -1.06
C ARG A 52 9.30 -4.34 -1.62
N LEU A 53 10.44 -3.67 -1.80
CA LEU A 53 11.69 -4.30 -2.19
C LEU A 53 12.55 -4.60 -0.95
N GLU A 54 13.08 -5.82 -0.91
CA GLU A 54 14.08 -6.27 0.04
C GLU A 54 15.24 -6.88 -0.77
N GLY A 55 16.19 -6.03 -1.18
CA GLY A 55 17.18 -6.38 -2.19
C GLY A 55 16.53 -6.69 -3.54
N ARG A 56 16.63 -7.94 -4.00
CA ARG A 56 15.99 -8.42 -5.25
C ARG A 56 14.64 -9.11 -5.01
N VAL A 57 14.21 -9.24 -3.75
CA VAL A 57 12.99 -9.96 -3.39
C VAL A 57 11.82 -8.97 -3.32
N LYS A 58 10.70 -9.35 -3.94
CA LYS A 58 9.43 -8.60 -3.83
C LYS A 58 8.66 -9.12 -2.62
N ARG A 59 8.22 -8.22 -1.76
CA ARG A 59 7.41 -8.49 -0.56
C ARG A 59 6.08 -7.75 -0.65
N HIS A 60 5.16 -8.12 0.23
CA HIS A 60 3.93 -7.35 0.45
C HIS A 60 4.27 -5.90 0.79
N ALA A 61 3.46 -4.94 0.33
CA ALA A 61 3.76 -3.51 0.47
C ALA A 61 3.65 -3.00 1.90
N SER A 62 3.04 -3.78 2.81
CA SER A 62 3.00 -3.46 4.23
C SER A 62 4.40 -3.25 4.82
N THR A 63 4.53 -2.18 5.59
CA THR A 63 5.73 -1.82 6.36
C THR A 63 5.67 -2.32 7.80
N LYS A 64 4.53 -2.87 8.22
CA LYS A 64 4.32 -3.39 9.57
C LYS A 64 5.03 -4.73 9.74
N MET A 65 5.87 -4.79 10.76
CA MET A 65 6.62 -5.97 11.18
C MET A 65 6.25 -6.30 12.65
N SER A 66 6.74 -7.44 13.15
CA SER A 66 6.55 -7.81 14.56
C SER A 66 7.18 -6.83 15.55
N SER A 67 8.18 -6.06 15.12
CA SER A 67 8.91 -5.06 15.91
C SER A 67 8.43 -3.62 15.67
N GLY A 68 7.29 -3.42 15.01
CA GLY A 68 6.79 -2.10 14.59
C GLY A 68 6.96 -1.85 13.10
N HIS A 69 7.01 -0.59 12.70
CA HIS A 69 7.17 -0.20 11.30
C HIS A 69 8.65 -0.12 10.89
N LEU A 70 8.94 -0.38 9.62
CA LEU A 70 10.29 -0.28 9.06
C LEU A 70 10.77 1.16 9.05
N GLN A 71 12.00 1.41 9.49
CA GLN A 71 12.58 2.75 9.49
C GLN A 71 12.79 3.29 8.07
N ASP A 72 13.32 2.47 7.17
CA ASP A 72 13.59 2.83 5.78
C ASP A 72 13.22 1.67 4.85
N THR A 73 12.62 1.98 3.70
CA THR A 73 12.35 0.96 2.68
C THR A 73 12.06 1.57 1.31
N THR A 74 12.03 0.71 0.28
CA THR A 74 11.59 1.09 -1.06
C THR A 74 10.25 0.42 -1.37
N ILE A 75 9.22 1.20 -1.69
CA ILE A 75 7.94 0.69 -2.21
C ILE A 75 7.85 1.01 -3.69
N VAL A 76 7.46 0.01 -4.49
CA VAL A 76 7.29 0.15 -5.92
C VAL A 76 5.81 0.19 -6.27
N PHE A 77 5.44 1.17 -7.08
CA PHE A 77 4.11 1.40 -7.61
C PHE A 77 4.13 1.09 -9.11
N PRO A 78 3.75 -0.13 -9.53
CA PRO A 78 3.89 -0.57 -10.91
C PRO A 78 2.71 -0.13 -11.79
N GLY A 79 2.60 1.17 -12.08
CA GLY A 79 1.61 1.69 -13.01
C GLY A 79 2.02 1.54 -14.47
N LYS A 80 1.06 1.30 -15.37
CA LYS A 80 1.25 1.17 -16.83
C LYS A 80 1.80 2.44 -17.44
N LYS A 81 1.34 3.60 -16.96
CA LYS A 81 1.79 4.91 -17.45
C LYS A 81 3.10 5.35 -16.77
N ARG A 82 3.22 5.07 -15.48
CA ARG A 82 4.40 5.46 -14.69
C ARG A 82 4.68 4.44 -13.61
N HIS A 83 5.94 4.06 -13.51
CA HIS A 83 6.47 3.15 -12.53
C HIS A 83 7.26 3.96 -11.50
N PHE A 84 6.77 4.08 -10.27
CA PHE A 84 7.48 4.81 -9.23
C PHE A 84 8.22 3.84 -8.31
N HIS A 85 9.48 4.16 -8.06
CA HIS A 85 10.28 3.54 -7.01
C HIS A 85 10.43 4.60 -5.91
N LEU A 86 9.74 4.40 -4.79
CA LEU A 86 9.67 5.37 -3.71
C LEU A 86 10.64 4.95 -2.62
N ASP A 87 11.71 5.70 -2.42
CA ASP A 87 12.61 5.53 -1.28
C ASP A 87 12.05 6.35 -0.12
N ILE A 88 11.54 5.65 0.89
CA ILE A 88 10.77 6.25 1.99
C ILE A 88 11.39 5.94 3.35
N SER A 89 11.29 6.92 4.24
CA SER A 89 11.72 6.85 5.63
C SER A 89 10.57 7.17 6.57
N LEU A 90 10.50 6.44 7.68
CA LEU A 90 9.48 6.64 8.71
C LEU A 90 9.65 8.04 9.30
N ASN A 91 8.57 8.84 9.28
CA ASN A 91 8.59 10.24 9.68
C ASN A 91 8.59 10.36 11.20
N THR A 92 9.76 10.21 11.82
CA THR A 92 9.90 10.25 13.29
C THR A 92 9.65 11.61 13.93
N GLY A 93 9.60 12.68 13.12
CA GLY A 93 9.37 14.05 13.58
C GLY A 93 7.94 14.57 13.42
N LEU A 94 7.00 13.77 12.89
CA LEU A 94 5.64 14.24 12.61
C LEU A 94 4.86 14.62 13.88
N PHE A 95 4.98 13.80 14.92
CA PHE A 95 4.37 14.05 16.22
C PHE A 95 5.46 14.49 17.20
N SER A 96 5.22 15.59 17.91
CA SER A 96 6.12 15.99 18.99
C SER A 96 6.06 14.95 20.11
N PRO A 97 7.12 14.79 20.92
CA PRO A 97 7.09 13.92 22.10
C PRO A 97 5.98 14.28 23.11
N GLN A 98 5.43 15.49 23.01
CA GLN A 98 4.36 16.02 23.87
C GLN A 98 3.05 16.21 23.09
N PHE A 99 2.86 15.47 22.00
CA PHE A 99 1.61 15.52 21.25
C PHE A 99 0.46 14.97 22.11
N GLU A 100 -0.63 15.72 22.19
CA GLU A 100 -1.84 15.38 22.95
C GLU A 100 -3.08 15.62 22.08
N GLU A 101 -4.03 14.70 22.13
CA GLU A 101 -5.33 14.88 21.48
C GLU A 101 -6.38 15.30 22.51
N HIS A 102 -7.10 16.37 22.19
CA HIS A 102 -8.16 16.92 23.02
C HIS A 102 -9.52 16.57 22.41
N TYR A 103 -10.31 15.79 23.16
CA TYR A 103 -11.66 15.42 22.75
C TYR A 103 -12.67 16.24 23.54
N VAL A 104 -13.46 17.05 22.83
CA VAL A 104 -14.58 17.81 23.39
C VAL A 104 -15.89 17.20 22.90
N SER A 105 -16.73 16.76 23.83
CA SER A 105 -18.11 16.36 23.56
C SER A 105 -19.05 17.28 24.34
N ASN A 106 -20.24 17.55 23.79
CA ASN A 106 -21.22 18.43 24.44
C ASN A 106 -21.67 17.92 25.82
N ASP A 107 -21.49 16.63 26.11
CA ASP A 107 -21.98 15.96 27.32
C ASP A 107 -20.86 15.59 28.32
N ALA A 108 -19.59 15.91 28.05
CA ALA A 108 -18.46 15.53 28.90
C ALA A 108 -17.36 16.60 28.94
N PRO A 109 -16.64 16.75 30.07
CA PRO A 109 -15.50 17.65 30.15
C PRO A 109 -14.42 17.27 29.12
N GLU A 110 -13.72 18.29 28.62
CA GLU A 110 -12.57 18.14 27.71
C GLU A 110 -11.56 17.14 28.30
N LEU A 111 -11.36 16.04 27.58
CA LEU A 111 -10.42 15.00 28.00
C LEU A 111 -9.20 15.07 27.08
N ALA A 112 -8.10 15.59 27.60
CA ALA A 112 -6.78 15.41 26.99
C ALA A 112 -6.35 13.96 27.18
N ARG A 113 -6.02 13.27 26.09
CA ARG A 113 -5.42 11.92 26.13
C ARG A 113 -4.13 11.91 25.33
N GLN A 114 -3.08 11.39 25.96
CA GLN A 114 -1.89 10.95 25.25
C GLN A 114 -2.19 9.58 24.64
N ILE A 115 -2.56 9.56 23.36
CA ILE A 115 -2.81 8.32 22.62
C ILE A 115 -1.48 7.86 22.02
N PRO A 116 -1.01 6.63 22.28
CA PRO A 116 0.13 6.09 21.55
C PRO A 116 -0.25 5.98 20.07
N HIS A 117 0.30 6.87 19.24
CA HIS A 117 0.07 6.82 17.80
C HIS A 117 0.89 5.68 17.18
N GLU A 118 0.24 4.85 16.37
CA GLU A 118 0.97 3.92 15.51
C GLU A 118 1.82 4.74 14.55
N HIS A 119 3.13 4.55 14.62
CA HIS A 119 4.08 5.30 13.83
C HIS A 119 4.16 4.69 12.43
N CYS A 120 3.29 5.13 11.52
CA CYS A 120 3.13 4.55 10.18
C CYS A 120 3.07 5.61 9.06
N PHE A 121 3.53 6.83 9.34
CA PHE A 121 3.64 7.92 8.37
C PHE A 121 5.06 8.00 7.83
N TYR A 122 5.20 8.17 6.53
CA TYR A 122 6.46 8.16 5.81
C TYR A 122 6.61 9.41 4.95
N HIS A 123 7.85 9.86 4.80
CA HIS A 123 8.24 10.82 3.77
C HIS A 123 9.34 10.21 2.89
N GLY A 124 9.58 10.77 1.71
CA GLY A 124 10.63 10.25 0.84
C GLY A 124 10.67 10.92 -0.52
N THR A 125 11.34 10.27 -1.46
CA THR A 125 11.51 10.75 -2.83
C THR A 125 11.27 9.61 -3.83
N VAL A 126 10.98 9.99 -5.07
CA VAL A 126 11.04 9.10 -6.22
C VAL A 126 12.51 8.94 -6.60
N LYS A 127 12.96 7.69 -6.71
CA LYS A 127 14.32 7.37 -7.11
C LYS A 127 14.66 8.01 -8.46
N GLU A 128 15.84 8.60 -8.57
CA GLU A 128 16.35 9.31 -9.76
C GLU A 128 15.60 10.62 -10.10
N GLU A 129 14.68 11.10 -9.25
CA GLU A 129 14.00 12.39 -9.41
C GLU A 129 14.25 13.29 -8.20
N GLU A 130 15.30 14.12 -8.24
CA GLU A 130 15.79 14.90 -7.08
C GLU A 130 14.77 15.91 -6.53
N ASN A 131 13.88 16.45 -7.37
CA ASN A 131 12.85 17.44 -6.98
C ASN A 131 11.50 16.80 -6.60
N SER A 132 11.47 15.48 -6.43
CA SER A 132 10.25 14.78 -6.03
C SER A 132 10.04 14.78 -4.52
N ASP A 133 8.77 14.71 -4.11
CA ASP A 133 8.36 14.63 -2.71
C ASP A 133 7.28 13.57 -2.56
N VAL A 134 7.41 12.73 -1.55
CA VAL A 134 6.50 11.62 -1.28
C VAL A 134 6.06 11.72 0.17
N SER A 135 4.75 11.65 0.40
CA SER A 135 4.18 11.53 1.75
C SER A 135 3.16 10.42 1.76
N LEU A 136 3.37 9.40 2.61
CA LEU A 136 2.52 8.21 2.69
C LEU A 136 2.07 7.94 4.13
N SER A 137 0.86 7.43 4.28
CA SER A 137 0.39 6.69 5.44
C SER A 137 0.33 5.21 5.05
N THR A 138 0.85 4.34 5.93
CA THR A 138 0.75 2.88 5.78
C THR A 138 -0.04 2.23 6.92
N CYS A 139 -0.84 3.01 7.64
CA CYS A 139 -1.52 2.59 8.87
C CYS A 139 -2.68 1.62 8.59
N ASP A 140 -3.50 1.96 7.59
CA ASP A 140 -4.66 1.18 7.15
C ASP A 140 -4.70 1.18 5.62
N GLY A 141 -3.86 0.34 5.02
CA GLY A 141 -3.50 0.44 3.59
C GLY A 141 -2.46 1.50 3.32
N ILE A 142 -2.13 1.68 2.03
CA ILE A 142 -1.23 2.75 1.59
C ILE A 142 -2.06 3.89 1.01
N GLU A 143 -1.96 5.06 1.62
CA GLU A 143 -2.59 6.31 1.19
C GLU A 143 -1.52 7.40 1.13
N GLY A 144 -1.65 8.36 0.22
CA GLY A 144 -0.73 9.51 0.22
C GLY A 144 -0.61 10.22 -1.11
N VAL A 145 0.51 10.91 -1.28
CA VAL A 145 0.77 11.78 -2.43
C VAL A 145 2.21 11.59 -2.91
N ILE A 146 2.37 11.54 -4.23
CA ILE A 146 3.67 11.65 -4.92
C ILE A 146 3.64 12.95 -5.72
N ARG A 147 4.59 13.84 -5.49
CA ARG A 147 4.83 15.05 -6.29
C ARG A 147 6.10 14.87 -7.08
N THR A 148 6.03 15.16 -8.37
CA THR A 148 7.18 15.19 -9.29
C THR A 148 7.07 16.43 -10.19
N ASP A 149 8.10 16.68 -10.99
CA ASP A 149 8.09 17.77 -11.97
C ASP A 149 6.96 17.60 -13.02
N ASP A 150 6.56 16.35 -13.28
CA ASP A 150 5.51 16.02 -14.25
C ASP A 150 4.09 16.11 -13.68
N GLY A 151 3.95 16.29 -12.36
CA GLY A 151 2.66 16.51 -11.71
C GLY A 151 2.53 15.90 -10.32
N THR A 152 1.29 15.87 -9.82
CA THR A 152 0.95 15.31 -8.52
C THR A 152 0.02 14.10 -8.68
N PHE A 153 0.37 13.02 -8.01
CA PHE A 153 -0.35 11.75 -8.04
C PHE A 153 -0.87 11.43 -6.64
N TYR A 154 -2.16 11.14 -6.55
CA TYR A 154 -2.81 10.76 -5.29
C TYR A 154 -2.95 9.24 -5.24
N ILE A 155 -2.61 8.68 -4.09
CA ILE A 155 -2.73 7.26 -3.78
C ILE A 155 -3.86 7.13 -2.79
N HIS A 156 -4.84 6.31 -3.12
CA HIS A 156 -5.92 5.97 -2.20
C HIS A 156 -6.09 4.45 -2.18
N PRO A 157 -6.19 3.85 -0.98
CA PRO A 157 -6.31 2.41 -0.86
C PRO A 157 -7.72 1.95 -1.24
N LEU A 158 -7.83 0.72 -1.75
CA LEU A 158 -9.11 0.09 -2.05
C LEU A 158 -9.49 -0.89 -0.94
N LYS A 159 -10.79 -1.03 -0.70
CA LYS A 159 -11.33 -1.96 0.30
C LYS A 159 -11.80 -3.25 -0.35
N SER A 160 -11.53 -4.39 0.27
CA SER A 160 -12.15 -5.67 -0.10
C SER A 160 -13.60 -5.74 0.40
N GLN A 161 -14.35 -6.77 -0.01
CA GLN A 161 -15.74 -6.96 0.40
C GLN A 161 -15.90 -7.11 1.93
N ASP A 162 -14.89 -7.62 2.62
CA ASP A 162 -14.88 -7.77 4.08
C ASP A 162 -14.56 -6.45 4.81
N GLY A 163 -14.42 -5.34 4.07
CA GLY A 163 -14.02 -4.04 4.60
C GLY A 163 -12.53 -3.94 4.92
N GLN A 164 -11.74 -4.98 4.65
CA GLN A 164 -10.29 -4.98 4.86
C GLN A 164 -9.59 -4.15 3.78
N VAL A 165 -8.66 -3.30 4.20
CA VAL A 165 -7.89 -2.48 3.28
C VAL A 165 -6.80 -3.30 2.59
N CYS A 166 -6.68 -3.14 1.27
CA CYS A 166 -5.69 -3.86 0.46
C CYS A 166 -4.32 -3.15 0.47
N PHE A 167 -3.26 -3.96 0.46
CA PHE A 167 -1.86 -3.55 0.36
C PHE A 167 -1.19 -4.22 -0.86
#